data_AF-A0A5N5PAV7-F1
#
_entry.id   AF-A0A5N5PAV7-F1
#
_cell.length_a   1.000
_cell.length_b   1.000
_cell.length_c   1.000
_cell.angle_alpha   90.00
_cell.angle_beta   90.00
_cell.angle_gamma   90.00
#
_symmetry.space_group_name_H-M   'P 1'
#
loop_
_entity.id
_entity.type
_entity.pdbx_description
1 polymer ?
#
loop_
_entity_poly.entity_id
_entity_poly.type
_entity_poly.pdbx_seq_one_letter_code
_entity_poly.pdbx_strand_id
1 'polypeptide(L)'
;MYGSLPHPDGHHSNHSQQSDSDSSDTSTKSESDVPPSKRRKLSSIKQSRSKPPRPWKDVLGTESRVLLPTTVPPNRSHAIAYHRPLLLDTPEAREALLHWFDSVSSTRLMPWRQPWIDPRTWEDDATESLRAALERRAYEVWISEIMLQQTRVAVVIDYWKRWMAKWPTVHHLAKAPSEDVLSAWRGLGYYSRATRIHQAAQLVVEDPALRGLLPAQAHELKAKVPGIGPYTAGAISAIVFGHPEAMVDGNVIRVLSRQMGVYADFKQSKSATNLIWDAADALAKALSSNPSAHEPNATAVAAEVASDRPGRWGQALMELGSTVCAPKPDCGRCPITSTCRAFAEGGLMATASSGGQASSKPVSALDIEDSCVICHPMEEVGFAQGAPARPPGKTAPKATKAASTVSSFFGASSNALGGVGQPTLSLVVDYARRFPVKGIKKTVRTEESLVCAIRCGDSYLIRRRPTKGLLACLWELPSLTVPAGSKSMTSTRKQMARSFVTDLLKHLSRPAERLQIRHVDELGSVPWLFSHIKLTMHVHIFNLEQHGDLSPLPKEESLWASDKEIDQVTMGTGMRKCWDMVKANGEED
;
A
#
# COMPACT_ATOMS: atom_id res chain seq x y z
N MET A 1 -30.85 -19.95 -52.29
CA MET A 1 -31.81 -20.02 -53.40
C MET A 1 -33.21 -20.15 -52.83
N TYR A 2 -34.00 -19.10 -53.09
CA TYR A 2 -35.46 -18.95 -53.12
C TYR A 2 -36.41 -19.48 -52.02
N GLY A 3 -37.14 -18.50 -51.48
CA GLY A 3 -38.60 -18.52 -51.26
C GLY A 3 -39.01 -18.15 -49.84
N SER A 4 -39.95 -17.27 -49.51
CA SER A 4 -40.72 -16.18 -50.15
C SER A 4 -41.53 -15.54 -48.99
N LEU A 5 -41.76 -14.22 -49.01
CA LEU A 5 -42.65 -13.48 -48.08
C LEU A 5 -44.15 -13.78 -48.37
N PRO A 6 -45.13 -13.46 -47.47
CA PRO A 6 -45.70 -12.10 -47.34
C PRO A 6 -46.26 -11.67 -45.94
N HIS A 7 -46.47 -10.35 -45.83
CA HIS A 7 -47.23 -9.55 -44.82
C HIS A 7 -48.76 -9.91 -44.82
N PRO A 8 -49.65 -9.48 -43.86
CA PRO A 8 -49.99 -8.05 -43.64
C PRO A 8 -50.56 -7.60 -42.25
N ASP A 9 -50.56 -6.27 -42.08
CA ASP A 9 -51.54 -5.32 -41.48
C ASP A 9 -52.31 -5.53 -40.16
N GLY A 10 -52.39 -4.43 -39.40
CA GLY A 10 -53.32 -4.22 -38.27
C GLY A 10 -53.35 -2.76 -37.78
N HIS A 11 -54.33 -2.01 -38.27
CA HIS A 11 -54.74 -0.63 -37.99
C HIS A 11 -54.89 -0.21 -36.50
N HIS A 12 -54.63 1.06 -36.15
CA HIS A 12 -55.67 2.11 -36.00
C HIS A 12 -55.16 3.44 -35.42
N SER A 13 -55.77 4.51 -35.93
CA SER A 13 -55.55 5.95 -35.76
C SER A 13 -56.58 6.61 -34.84
N ASN A 14 -56.24 7.73 -34.19
CA ASN A 14 -56.98 9.02 -34.13
C ASN A 14 -56.35 9.95 -33.07
N HIS A 15 -55.78 11.10 -33.43
CA HIS A 15 -56.38 12.41 -33.74
C HIS A 15 -57.03 13.14 -32.55
N SER A 16 -56.46 14.29 -32.19
CA SER A 16 -57.17 15.58 -32.22
C SER A 16 -56.20 16.75 -31.98
N GLN A 17 -56.11 17.61 -33.00
CA GLN A 17 -55.60 18.98 -32.94
C GLN A 17 -56.75 19.89 -33.36
N GLN A 18 -56.87 21.05 -32.74
CA GLN A 18 -57.67 22.15 -33.27
C GLN A 18 -56.98 23.48 -32.97
N SER A 19 -57.07 24.35 -33.97
CA SER A 19 -56.35 25.59 -34.22
C SER A 19 -57.12 26.83 -33.76
N ASP A 20 -56.50 27.99 -34.02
CA ASP A 20 -57.03 29.35 -34.24
C ASP A 20 -56.39 30.35 -33.25
N SER A 21 -55.95 31.57 -33.59
CA SER A 21 -56.08 32.41 -34.80
C SER A 21 -55.09 33.60 -34.72
N ASP A 22 -54.83 34.22 -35.86
CA ASP A 22 -54.02 35.43 -36.12
C ASP A 22 -54.54 36.74 -35.50
N SER A 23 -53.64 37.66 -35.17
CA SER A 23 -53.67 39.08 -35.57
C SER A 23 -52.50 39.88 -35.00
N SER A 24 -51.88 40.69 -35.87
CA SER A 24 -50.74 41.59 -35.61
C SER A 24 -51.19 43.04 -35.43
N ASP A 25 -50.61 43.79 -34.47
CA ASP A 25 -50.41 45.24 -34.65
C ASP A 25 -49.32 45.88 -33.75
N THR A 26 -48.49 46.69 -34.41
CA THR A 26 -47.74 47.92 -34.05
C THR A 26 -47.06 48.23 -32.67
N SER A 27 -45.73 48.35 -32.76
CA SER A 27 -44.81 49.45 -32.33
C SER A 27 -44.73 50.06 -30.91
N THR A 28 -43.50 49.95 -30.35
CA THR A 28 -42.68 50.94 -29.58
C THR A 28 -43.03 51.37 -28.14
N LYS A 29 -42.14 51.00 -27.19
CA LYS A 29 -41.45 51.80 -26.13
C LYS A 29 -41.16 50.89 -24.91
N SER A 30 -39.91 50.47 -24.71
CA SER A 30 -38.83 51.08 -23.92
C SER A 30 -38.88 50.79 -22.41
N GLU A 31 -37.75 50.25 -21.96
CA GLU A 31 -37.21 50.10 -20.60
C GLU A 31 -37.63 48.91 -19.72
N SER A 32 -36.56 48.22 -19.34
CA SER A 32 -36.42 46.90 -18.76
C SER A 32 -36.46 46.91 -17.23
N ASP A 33 -37.36 46.10 -16.68
CA ASP A 33 -37.19 45.47 -15.36
C ASP A 33 -36.99 43.96 -15.60
N VAL A 34 -35.85 43.43 -15.15
CA VAL A 34 -35.49 42.00 -15.31
C VAL A 34 -35.80 41.24 -14.01
N PRO A 35 -36.80 40.33 -13.97
CA PRO A 35 -36.94 39.35 -12.90
C PRO A 35 -36.03 38.12 -13.13
N PRO A 36 -35.61 37.41 -12.07
CA PRO A 36 -34.52 36.44 -12.13
C PRO A 36 -34.91 35.18 -12.92
N SER A 37 -34.03 34.75 -13.82
CA SER A 37 -34.23 33.58 -14.66
C SER A 37 -34.16 32.27 -13.85
N LYS A 38 -35.23 31.46 -13.96
CA LYS A 38 -35.29 30.08 -13.47
C LYS A 38 -34.24 29.25 -14.22
N ARG A 39 -33.24 28.74 -13.50
CA ARG A 39 -32.28 27.74 -14.00
C ARG A 39 -33.02 26.50 -14.52
N ARG A 40 -33.06 26.35 -15.85
CA ARG A 40 -33.40 25.08 -16.53
C ARG A 40 -32.37 24.02 -16.12
N LYS A 41 -32.81 22.91 -15.54
CA LYS A 41 -32.00 21.70 -15.34
C LYS A 41 -31.58 21.17 -16.71
N LEU A 42 -30.33 21.43 -17.10
CA LEU A 42 -29.68 20.69 -18.17
C LEU A 42 -29.41 19.27 -17.67
N SER A 43 -29.93 18.30 -18.41
CA SER A 43 -29.63 16.87 -18.24
C SER A 43 -28.13 16.66 -18.32
N SER A 44 -27.54 15.98 -17.33
CA SER A 44 -26.11 15.73 -17.30
C SER A 44 -25.75 14.77 -18.45
N ILE A 45 -25.14 15.30 -19.50
CA ILE A 45 -24.41 14.50 -20.47
C ILE A 45 -23.28 13.82 -19.67
N LYS A 46 -23.29 12.48 -19.64
CA LYS A 46 -22.18 11.68 -19.10
C LYS A 46 -20.94 11.95 -19.96
N GLN A 47 -20.16 12.96 -19.60
CA GLN A 47 -18.83 13.12 -20.14
C GLN A 47 -17.99 11.91 -19.72
N SER A 48 -17.64 11.10 -20.71
CA SER A 48 -16.52 10.16 -20.62
C SER A 48 -15.33 10.90 -20.02
N ARG A 49 -14.87 10.51 -18.83
CA ARG A 49 -13.68 11.10 -18.21
C ARG A 49 -12.49 10.74 -19.11
N SER A 50 -12.04 11.68 -19.93
CA SER A 50 -10.79 11.52 -20.68
C SER A 50 -9.66 11.22 -19.69
N LYS A 51 -8.83 10.23 -20.01
CA LYS A 51 -7.65 9.91 -19.18
C LYS A 51 -6.76 11.16 -19.13
N PRO A 52 -6.16 11.49 -17.96
CA PRO A 52 -5.28 12.65 -17.88
C PRO A 52 -4.15 12.53 -18.91
N PRO A 53 -3.74 13.64 -19.55
CA PRO A 53 -2.68 13.63 -20.54
C PRO A 53 -1.40 13.05 -19.92
N ARG A 54 -0.70 12.20 -20.68
CA ARG A 54 0.54 11.52 -20.26
C ARG A 54 1.67 11.94 -21.20
N PRO A 55 2.19 13.18 -21.07
CA PRO A 55 3.18 13.74 -21.99
C PRO A 55 4.52 13.00 -21.99
N TRP A 56 4.77 12.15 -21.01
CA TRP A 56 5.98 11.33 -20.92
C TRP A 56 5.91 10.02 -21.71
N LYS A 57 4.77 9.65 -22.32
CA LYS A 57 4.68 8.38 -23.05
C LYS A 57 5.66 8.30 -24.21
N ASP A 58 5.80 9.39 -24.95
CA ASP A 58 6.71 9.48 -26.10
C ASP A 58 8.18 9.45 -25.62
N VAL A 59 8.44 10.06 -24.46
CA VAL A 59 9.76 10.06 -23.78
C VAL A 59 10.20 8.66 -23.36
N LEU A 60 9.27 7.75 -23.03
CA LEU A 60 9.58 6.37 -22.62
C LEU A 60 9.70 5.42 -23.83
N GLY A 61 9.31 5.84 -25.03
CA GLY A 61 9.43 5.08 -26.27
C GLY A 61 10.88 4.92 -26.75
N THR A 62 11.09 4.11 -27.78
CA THR A 62 12.43 3.78 -28.33
C THR A 62 13.07 4.91 -29.16
N GLU A 63 12.28 5.88 -29.60
CA GLU A 63 12.69 6.96 -30.52
C GLU A 63 13.32 8.16 -29.80
N SER A 64 13.04 8.34 -28.51
CA SER A 64 13.57 9.45 -27.71
C SER A 64 14.88 9.04 -27.03
N ARG A 65 16.03 9.23 -27.69
CA ARG A 65 17.38 8.88 -27.17
C ARG A 65 18.24 10.07 -26.77
N VAL A 66 17.64 11.25 -26.57
CA VAL A 66 18.41 12.46 -26.26
C VAL A 66 18.87 12.41 -24.80
N LEU A 67 20.19 12.23 -24.60
CA LEU A 67 20.82 12.40 -23.30
C LEU A 67 20.85 13.89 -22.94
N LEU A 68 19.93 14.28 -22.06
CA LEU A 68 19.88 15.65 -21.56
C LEU A 68 20.90 15.87 -20.44
N PRO A 69 21.58 17.03 -20.41
CA PRO A 69 22.58 17.36 -19.40
C PRO A 69 21.96 17.39 -18.00
N THR A 70 22.80 17.13 -16.99
CA THR A 70 22.38 17.14 -15.58
C THR A 70 22.01 18.57 -15.16
N THR A 71 20.88 18.73 -14.48
CA THR A 71 20.38 20.03 -14.00
C THR A 71 20.47 20.10 -12.48
N VAL A 72 21.02 21.18 -11.94
CA VAL A 72 21.22 21.38 -10.49
C VAL A 72 20.57 22.68 -10.01
N PRO A 73 20.13 22.76 -8.74
CA PRO A 73 19.64 24.02 -8.16
C PRO A 73 20.69 25.14 -8.17
N PRO A 74 20.29 26.43 -8.12
CA PRO A 74 18.90 26.95 -8.09
C PRO A 74 18.13 26.78 -9.39
N ASN A 75 18.82 26.72 -10.52
CA ASN A 75 18.23 26.74 -11.86
C ASN A 75 17.91 25.34 -12.37
N ARG A 76 17.34 24.48 -11.51
CA ARG A 76 16.91 23.12 -11.89
C ARG A 76 15.63 23.19 -12.75
N SER A 77 15.78 23.73 -13.96
CA SER A 77 14.77 23.76 -15.02
C SER A 77 15.16 22.76 -16.10
N HIS A 78 14.22 21.90 -16.49
CA HIS A 78 14.43 20.83 -17.47
C HIS A 78 13.11 20.44 -18.12
N ALA A 79 13.18 19.94 -19.35
CA ALA A 79 12.03 19.37 -20.04
C ALA A 79 11.62 18.01 -19.45
N ILE A 80 10.38 17.57 -19.71
CA ILE A 80 9.88 16.26 -19.26
C ILE A 80 10.78 15.09 -19.71
N ALA A 81 11.42 15.24 -20.88
CA ALA A 81 12.37 14.27 -21.44
C ALA A 81 13.56 13.97 -20.51
N TYR A 82 13.92 14.88 -19.60
CA TYR A 82 14.98 14.68 -18.62
C TYR A 82 14.67 13.49 -17.70
N HIS A 83 13.40 13.17 -17.47
CA HIS A 83 13.01 12.05 -16.63
C HIS A 83 13.03 10.71 -17.35
N ARG A 84 13.50 10.62 -18.60
CA ARG A 84 13.72 9.32 -19.25
C ARG A 84 14.65 8.46 -18.36
N PRO A 85 14.25 7.22 -18.00
CA PRO A 85 15.12 6.31 -17.28
C PRO A 85 16.34 5.95 -18.14
N LEU A 86 17.52 6.43 -17.75
CA LEU A 86 18.78 6.06 -18.41
C LEU A 86 19.02 4.54 -18.45
N LEU A 87 18.41 3.80 -17.52
CA LEU A 87 18.38 2.34 -17.52
C LEU A 87 17.73 1.73 -18.78
N LEU A 88 16.87 2.45 -19.52
CA LEU A 88 16.35 1.96 -20.81
C LEU A 88 17.43 1.96 -21.89
N ASP A 89 18.36 2.91 -21.82
CA ASP A 89 19.40 3.12 -22.83
C ASP A 89 20.74 2.45 -22.47
N THR A 90 20.83 1.83 -21.28
CA THR A 90 22.06 1.23 -20.77
C THR A 90 21.83 -0.25 -20.39
N PRO A 91 21.88 -1.20 -21.35
CA PRO A 91 21.72 -2.64 -21.09
C PRO A 91 22.68 -3.17 -20.01
N GLU A 92 23.92 -2.68 -20.00
CA GLU A 92 24.96 -3.11 -19.05
C GLU A 92 24.59 -2.76 -17.61
N ALA A 93 23.94 -1.61 -17.40
CA ALA A 93 23.43 -1.23 -16.08
C ALA A 93 22.24 -2.08 -15.65
N ARG A 94 21.42 -2.56 -16.59
CA ARG A 94 20.34 -3.52 -16.29
C ARG A 94 20.92 -4.87 -15.87
N GLU A 95 21.91 -5.39 -16.61
CA GLU A 95 22.61 -6.62 -16.24
C GLU A 95 23.34 -6.47 -14.90
N ALA A 96 23.98 -5.34 -14.64
CA ALA A 96 24.65 -5.07 -13.37
C ALA A 96 23.67 -5.15 -12.18
N LEU A 97 22.44 -4.65 -12.33
CA LEU A 97 21.42 -4.77 -11.29
C LEU A 97 20.96 -6.22 -11.09
N LEU A 98 20.76 -6.97 -12.17
CA LEU A 98 20.36 -8.39 -12.09
C LEU A 98 21.46 -9.24 -11.45
N HIS A 99 22.72 -9.08 -11.89
CA HIS A 99 23.86 -9.80 -11.33
C HIS A 99 24.08 -9.44 -9.85
N TRP A 100 23.94 -8.16 -9.49
CA TRP A 100 23.94 -7.75 -8.08
C TRP A 100 22.82 -8.44 -7.31
N PHE A 101 21.59 -8.47 -7.86
CA PHE A 101 20.46 -9.12 -7.20
C PHE A 101 20.71 -10.61 -6.98
N ASP A 102 21.24 -11.32 -7.97
CA ASP A 102 21.58 -12.75 -7.83
C ASP A 102 22.52 -12.98 -6.65
N SER A 103 23.54 -12.13 -6.48
CA SER A 103 24.51 -12.21 -5.38
C SER A 103 23.91 -11.99 -3.99
N VAL A 104 22.77 -11.30 -3.89
CA VAL A 104 22.14 -10.96 -2.59
C VAL A 104 20.78 -11.61 -2.37
N SER A 105 20.18 -12.22 -3.39
CA SER A 105 18.77 -12.65 -3.42
C SER A 105 18.40 -13.62 -2.28
N SER A 106 19.35 -14.47 -1.87
CA SER A 106 19.21 -15.49 -0.82
C SER A 106 19.64 -15.03 0.58
N THR A 107 20.35 -13.89 0.71
CA THR A 107 20.98 -13.44 1.97
C THR A 107 20.00 -13.22 3.12
N ARG A 108 18.75 -12.85 2.80
CA ARG A 108 17.70 -12.53 3.77
C ARG A 108 16.77 -13.71 4.09
N LEU A 109 17.07 -14.90 3.55
CA LEU A 109 16.35 -16.14 3.82
C LEU A 109 14.83 -16.02 3.65
N MET A 110 14.38 -15.34 2.58
CA MET A 110 12.97 -15.18 2.27
C MET A 110 12.41 -16.46 1.63
N PRO A 111 11.60 -17.27 2.36
CA PRO A 111 11.21 -18.60 1.91
C PRO A 111 10.30 -18.59 0.67
N TRP A 112 9.63 -17.46 0.39
CA TRP A 112 8.82 -17.28 -0.81
C TRP A 112 9.64 -16.98 -2.07
N ARG A 113 10.97 -16.78 -1.97
CA ARG A 113 11.85 -16.65 -3.14
C ARG A 113 12.33 -18.03 -3.62
N GLN A 114 11.50 -18.67 -4.42
CA GLN A 114 11.83 -19.94 -5.07
C GLN A 114 12.29 -19.70 -6.52
N PRO A 115 13.05 -20.63 -7.10
CA PRO A 115 13.38 -20.62 -8.53
C PRO A 115 12.13 -20.44 -9.39
N TRP A 116 12.26 -19.72 -10.50
CA TRP A 116 11.19 -19.58 -11.47
C TRP A 116 10.90 -20.93 -12.13
N ILE A 117 9.61 -21.24 -12.31
CA ILE A 117 9.18 -22.45 -13.02
C ILE A 117 9.13 -22.09 -14.49
N ASP A 118 10.05 -22.65 -15.28
CA ASP A 118 10.05 -22.48 -16.72
C ASP A 118 9.10 -23.47 -17.37
N PRO A 119 7.93 -23.04 -17.91
CA PRO A 119 6.96 -23.94 -18.52
C PRO A 119 7.54 -24.77 -19.67
N ARG A 120 8.60 -24.27 -20.34
CA ARG A 120 9.24 -24.93 -21.49
C ARG A 120 10.08 -26.15 -21.11
N THR A 121 10.39 -26.29 -19.82
CA THR A 121 11.17 -27.43 -19.29
C THR A 121 10.29 -28.62 -18.89
N TRP A 122 8.97 -28.49 -19.00
CA TRP A 122 8.00 -29.54 -18.69
C TRP A 122 7.58 -30.25 -19.97
N GLU A 123 7.44 -31.57 -19.90
CA GLU A 123 6.97 -32.39 -21.01
C GLU A 123 5.48 -32.11 -21.32
N ASP A 124 5.05 -32.29 -22.58
CA ASP A 124 3.69 -31.96 -23.02
C ASP A 124 2.59 -32.73 -22.24
N ASP A 125 2.86 -34.00 -21.89
CA ASP A 125 1.96 -34.85 -21.10
C ASP A 125 1.90 -34.45 -19.61
N ALA A 126 2.80 -33.56 -19.16
CA ALA A 126 2.90 -33.12 -17.77
C ALA A 126 2.02 -31.88 -17.46
N THR A 127 1.11 -31.49 -18.37
CA THR A 127 0.30 -30.26 -18.28
C THR A 127 -0.40 -30.08 -16.93
N GLU A 128 -0.98 -31.13 -16.35
CA GLU A 128 -1.66 -31.04 -15.04
C GLU A 128 -0.67 -30.84 -13.89
N SER A 129 0.50 -31.47 -13.96
CA SER A 129 1.55 -31.31 -12.95
C SER A 129 2.18 -29.91 -13.00
N LEU A 130 2.38 -29.35 -14.19
CA LEU A 130 2.80 -27.96 -14.39
C LEU A 130 1.74 -26.99 -13.82
N ARG A 131 0.47 -27.24 -14.12
CA ARG A 131 -0.64 -26.46 -13.58
C ARG A 131 -0.63 -26.46 -12.05
N ALA A 132 -0.50 -27.62 -11.41
CA ALA A 132 -0.45 -27.75 -9.96
C ALA A 132 0.78 -27.02 -9.37
N ALA A 133 1.94 -27.08 -10.04
CA ALA A 133 3.14 -26.37 -9.62
C ALA A 133 2.96 -24.85 -9.71
N LEU A 134 2.39 -24.34 -10.80
CA LEU A 134 2.09 -22.93 -10.99
C LEU A 134 1.02 -22.43 -10.01
N GLU A 135 -0.01 -23.23 -9.74
CA GLU A 135 -1.05 -22.91 -8.75
C GLU A 135 -0.44 -22.70 -7.36
N ARG A 136 0.37 -23.67 -6.92
CA ARG A 136 1.08 -23.59 -5.64
C ARG A 136 2.00 -22.37 -5.61
N ARG A 137 2.77 -22.15 -6.68
CA ARG A 137 3.70 -21.03 -6.76
C ARG A 137 2.99 -19.68 -6.72
N ALA A 138 1.87 -19.56 -7.43
CA ALA A 138 1.04 -18.36 -7.43
C ALA A 138 0.48 -18.07 -6.04
N TYR A 139 0.02 -19.11 -5.34
CA TYR A 139 -0.45 -19.00 -3.96
C TYR A 139 0.66 -18.55 -2.99
N GLU A 140 1.83 -19.17 -3.05
CA GLU A 140 2.99 -18.83 -2.21
C GLU A 140 3.39 -17.34 -2.34
N VAL A 141 3.52 -16.86 -3.59
CA VAL A 141 3.85 -15.46 -3.90
C VAL A 141 2.72 -14.54 -3.47
N TRP A 142 1.46 -14.89 -3.75
CA TRP A 142 0.32 -14.07 -3.36
C TRP A 142 0.27 -13.84 -1.85
N ILE A 143 0.44 -14.89 -1.04
CA ILE A 143 0.45 -14.78 0.42
C ILE A 143 1.61 -13.91 0.91
N SER A 144 2.83 -14.11 0.39
CA SER A 144 3.97 -13.28 0.79
C SER A 144 3.74 -11.80 0.46
N GLU A 145 3.25 -11.51 -0.74
CA GLU A 145 3.02 -10.13 -1.19
C GLU A 145 1.98 -9.41 -0.34
N ILE A 146 0.90 -10.08 0.07
CA ILE A 146 -0.09 -9.46 0.96
C ILE A 146 0.45 -9.30 2.38
N MET A 147 1.20 -10.28 2.92
CA MET A 147 1.81 -10.16 4.24
C MET A 147 2.81 -9.00 4.30
N LEU A 148 3.62 -8.81 3.26
CA LEU A 148 4.65 -7.77 3.16
C LEU A 148 4.09 -6.34 3.05
N GLN A 149 2.79 -6.17 2.73
CA GLN A 149 2.17 -4.86 2.71
C GLN A 149 2.29 -4.18 4.09
N GLN A 150 3.08 -3.11 4.15
CA GLN A 150 3.33 -2.34 5.38
C GLN A 150 3.87 -3.18 6.56
N THR A 151 4.51 -4.31 6.27
CA THR A 151 5.10 -5.21 7.28
C THR A 151 6.54 -5.54 6.88
N ARG A 152 7.45 -5.62 7.86
CA ARG A 152 8.88 -5.87 7.59
C ARG A 152 9.12 -7.35 7.28
N VAL A 153 10.03 -7.63 6.34
CA VAL A 153 10.41 -9.00 5.94
C VAL A 153 10.73 -9.90 7.13
N ALA A 154 11.54 -9.44 8.09
CA ALA A 154 11.95 -10.25 9.24
C ALA A 154 10.77 -10.77 10.07
N VAL A 155 9.68 -9.98 10.17
CA VAL A 155 8.45 -10.41 10.84
C VAL A 155 7.69 -11.41 9.97
N VAL A 156 7.59 -11.15 8.66
CA VAL A 156 6.79 -11.96 7.74
C VAL A 156 7.33 -13.38 7.58
N ILE A 157 8.65 -13.62 7.69
CA ILE A 157 9.26 -14.95 7.51
C ILE A 157 8.56 -16.01 8.37
N ASP A 158 8.43 -15.77 9.69
CA ASP A 158 7.85 -16.76 10.60
C ASP A 158 6.34 -16.92 10.45
N TYR A 159 5.65 -15.83 10.09
CA TYR A 159 4.22 -15.88 9.78
C TYR A 159 3.94 -16.67 8.52
N TRP A 160 4.71 -16.43 7.45
CA TRP A 160 4.56 -17.13 6.19
C TRP A 160 4.86 -18.63 6.36
N LYS A 161 5.94 -19.00 7.07
CA LYS A 161 6.27 -20.41 7.32
C LYS A 161 5.14 -21.16 8.05
N ARG A 162 4.61 -20.60 9.14
CA ARG A 162 3.50 -21.21 9.88
C ARG A 162 2.22 -21.27 9.04
N TRP A 163 1.95 -20.22 8.27
CA TRP A 163 0.81 -20.15 7.37
C TRP A 163 0.88 -21.25 6.30
N MET A 164 2.03 -21.43 5.64
CA MET A 164 2.23 -22.45 4.60
C MET A 164 2.31 -23.87 5.14
N ALA A 165 2.76 -24.05 6.38
CA ALA A 165 2.63 -25.34 7.06
C ALA A 165 1.17 -25.70 7.34
N LYS A 166 0.33 -24.73 7.72
CA LYS A 166 -1.09 -24.95 8.03
C LYS A 166 -1.95 -25.08 6.78
N TRP A 167 -1.72 -24.25 5.77
CA TRP A 167 -2.44 -24.26 4.50
C TRP A 167 -1.44 -24.25 3.34
N PRO A 168 -0.99 -25.43 2.88
CA PRO A 168 0.03 -25.51 1.83
C PRO A 168 -0.45 -25.09 0.43
N THR A 169 -1.76 -25.12 0.18
CA THR A 169 -2.36 -24.74 -1.11
C THR A 169 -3.55 -23.81 -0.92
N VAL A 170 -3.94 -23.12 -1.99
CA VAL A 170 -5.13 -22.25 -1.99
C VAL A 170 -6.40 -23.01 -1.61
N HIS A 171 -6.53 -24.28 -1.98
CA HIS A 171 -7.64 -25.15 -1.60
C HIS A 171 -7.72 -25.40 -0.09
N HIS A 172 -6.59 -25.56 0.58
CA HIS A 172 -6.56 -25.71 2.04
C HIS A 172 -7.04 -24.43 2.71
N LEU A 173 -6.61 -23.28 2.21
CA LEU A 173 -7.04 -21.99 2.75
C LEU A 173 -8.52 -21.72 2.50
N ALA A 174 -9.04 -22.02 1.30
CA ALA A 174 -10.44 -21.80 0.95
C ALA A 174 -11.41 -22.58 1.85
N LYS A 175 -11.01 -23.79 2.28
CA LYS A 175 -11.79 -24.65 3.18
C LYS A 175 -11.64 -24.29 4.68
N ALA A 176 -10.74 -23.36 5.02
CA ALA A 176 -10.43 -23.06 6.40
C ALA A 176 -11.59 -22.31 7.10
N PRO A 177 -11.81 -22.55 8.41
CA PRO A 177 -12.68 -21.68 9.19
C PRO A 177 -12.15 -20.24 9.21
N SER A 178 -13.04 -19.24 9.08
CA SER A 178 -12.62 -17.83 9.08
C SER A 178 -11.89 -17.40 10.36
N GLU A 179 -12.23 -18.02 11.49
CA GLU A 179 -11.59 -17.75 12.78
C GLU A 179 -10.15 -18.25 12.83
N ASP A 180 -9.89 -19.44 12.28
CA ASP A 180 -8.54 -19.99 12.15
C ASP A 180 -7.65 -19.08 11.32
N VAL A 181 -8.18 -18.52 10.23
CA VAL A 181 -7.46 -17.59 9.36
C VAL A 181 -7.10 -16.30 10.10
N LEU A 182 -8.05 -15.72 10.83
CA LEU A 182 -7.80 -14.53 11.67
C LEU A 182 -6.80 -14.82 12.79
N SER A 183 -6.89 -16.00 13.40
CA SER A 183 -5.98 -16.46 14.45
C SER A 183 -4.55 -16.62 13.93
N ALA A 184 -4.36 -17.21 12.75
CA ALA A 184 -3.05 -17.32 12.11
C ALA A 184 -2.44 -15.94 11.74
N TRP A 185 -3.30 -14.94 11.50
CA TRP A 185 -2.89 -13.56 11.21
C TRP A 185 -2.67 -12.69 12.46
N ARG A 186 -2.95 -13.22 13.66
CA ARG A 186 -2.85 -12.49 14.93
C ARG A 186 -1.47 -11.84 15.09
N GLY A 187 -1.47 -10.54 15.35
CA GLY A 187 -0.25 -9.74 15.57
C GLY A 187 0.37 -9.14 14.29
N LEU A 188 -0.02 -9.59 13.09
CA LEU A 188 0.51 -9.05 11.83
C LEU A 188 -0.12 -7.69 11.45
N GLY A 189 -1.24 -7.34 12.07
CA GLY A 189 -1.97 -6.09 11.83
C GLY A 189 -2.72 -6.06 10.50
N TYR A 190 -3.53 -5.02 10.30
CA TYR A 190 -4.38 -4.86 9.10
C TYR A 190 -5.19 -6.13 8.75
N TYR A 191 -5.97 -6.62 9.70
CA TYR A 191 -6.71 -7.90 9.64
C TYR A 191 -7.66 -8.03 8.43
N SER A 192 -8.13 -6.92 7.87
CA SER A 192 -8.91 -6.96 6.62
C SER A 192 -8.16 -7.58 5.45
N ARG A 193 -6.82 -7.65 5.49
CA ARG A 193 -6.02 -8.43 4.53
C ARG A 193 -6.32 -9.92 4.64
N ALA A 194 -6.30 -10.49 5.84
CA ALA A 194 -6.58 -11.91 6.06
C ALA A 194 -7.98 -12.30 5.58
N THR A 195 -8.99 -11.50 5.94
CA THR A 195 -10.37 -11.73 5.51
C THR A 195 -10.51 -11.67 3.98
N ARG A 196 -9.88 -10.69 3.33
CA ARG A 196 -9.94 -10.56 1.87
C ARG A 196 -9.20 -11.68 1.15
N ILE A 197 -8.03 -12.10 1.64
CA ILE A 197 -7.32 -13.26 1.07
C ILE A 197 -8.21 -14.49 1.17
N HIS A 198 -8.84 -14.73 2.32
CA HIS A 198 -9.70 -15.90 2.52
C HIS A 198 -10.88 -15.92 1.55
N GLN A 199 -11.61 -14.80 1.45
CA GLN A 199 -12.72 -14.64 0.51
C GLN A 199 -12.27 -14.81 -0.96
N ALA A 200 -11.11 -14.24 -1.31
CA ALA A 200 -10.55 -14.38 -2.64
C ALA A 200 -10.11 -15.82 -2.94
N ALA A 201 -9.58 -16.54 -1.95
CA ALA A 201 -9.17 -17.94 -2.10
C ALA A 201 -10.39 -18.84 -2.34
N GLN A 202 -11.49 -18.62 -1.62
CA GLN A 202 -12.77 -19.27 -1.85
C GLN A 202 -13.26 -19.04 -3.28
N LEU A 203 -13.32 -17.77 -3.70
CA LEU A 203 -13.74 -17.41 -5.06
C LEU A 203 -12.88 -18.08 -6.15
N VAL A 204 -11.55 -18.02 -6.03
CA VAL A 204 -10.62 -18.58 -7.02
C VAL A 204 -10.74 -20.10 -7.12
N VAL A 205 -11.06 -20.79 -6.02
CA VAL A 205 -11.26 -22.24 -5.99
C VAL A 205 -12.63 -22.64 -6.54
N GLU A 206 -13.67 -21.88 -6.22
CA GLU A 206 -15.06 -22.14 -6.65
C GLU A 206 -15.30 -21.80 -8.13
N ASP A 207 -14.56 -20.84 -8.69
CA ASP A 207 -14.69 -20.45 -10.10
C ASP A 207 -14.26 -21.61 -11.04
N PRO A 208 -15.17 -22.13 -11.90
CA PRO A 208 -14.88 -23.27 -12.77
C PRO A 208 -13.80 -23.02 -13.82
N ALA A 209 -13.51 -21.77 -14.17
CA ALA A 209 -12.43 -21.41 -15.09
C ALA A 209 -11.09 -21.35 -14.35
N LEU A 210 -11.07 -20.84 -13.12
CA LEU A 210 -9.84 -20.69 -12.35
C LEU A 210 -9.40 -21.98 -11.68
N ARG A 211 -10.32 -22.73 -11.05
CA ARG A 211 -10.07 -24.00 -10.33
C ARG A 211 -8.80 -23.95 -9.47
N GLY A 212 -8.65 -22.90 -8.66
CA GLY A 212 -7.48 -22.68 -7.81
C GLY A 212 -6.33 -21.87 -8.45
N LEU A 213 -6.17 -21.90 -9.77
CA LEU A 213 -5.10 -21.18 -10.47
C LEU A 213 -5.47 -19.70 -10.66
N LEU A 214 -4.65 -18.82 -10.10
CA LEU A 214 -4.76 -17.38 -10.28
C LEU A 214 -4.54 -16.97 -11.76
N PRO A 215 -5.28 -15.98 -12.29
CA PRO A 215 -5.05 -15.46 -13.64
C PRO A 215 -3.59 -15.02 -13.88
N ALA A 216 -3.01 -15.43 -15.01
CA ALA A 216 -1.63 -15.10 -15.35
C ALA A 216 -1.42 -13.60 -15.62
N GLN A 217 -2.39 -12.97 -16.29
CA GLN A 217 -2.30 -11.57 -16.69
C GLN A 217 -2.69 -10.63 -15.54
N ALA A 218 -1.86 -9.60 -15.28
CA ALA A 218 -2.06 -8.69 -14.15
C ALA A 218 -3.41 -7.95 -14.21
N HIS A 219 -3.85 -7.54 -15.41
CA HIS A 219 -5.12 -6.84 -15.57
C HIS A 219 -6.33 -7.73 -15.23
N GLU A 220 -6.29 -9.01 -15.59
CA GLU A 220 -7.34 -9.98 -15.24
C GLU A 220 -7.33 -10.30 -13.75
N LEU A 221 -6.14 -10.53 -13.19
CA LEU A 221 -5.96 -10.83 -11.77
C LEU A 221 -6.53 -9.71 -10.89
N LYS A 222 -6.25 -8.45 -11.25
CA LYS A 222 -6.82 -7.26 -10.60
C LYS A 222 -8.35 -7.16 -10.75
N ALA A 223 -8.89 -7.57 -11.89
CA ALA A 223 -10.33 -7.48 -12.17
C ALA A 223 -11.13 -8.57 -11.45
N LYS A 224 -10.58 -9.79 -11.38
CA LYS A 224 -11.29 -11.00 -10.90
C LYS A 224 -11.05 -11.30 -9.42
N VAL A 225 -9.91 -10.93 -8.85
CA VAL A 225 -9.51 -11.38 -7.50
C VAL A 225 -9.61 -10.24 -6.46
N PRO A 226 -10.54 -10.30 -5.50
CA PRO A 226 -10.73 -9.25 -4.50
C PRO A 226 -9.49 -9.00 -3.63
N GLY A 227 -9.20 -7.73 -3.37
CA GLY A 227 -8.07 -7.34 -2.52
C GLY A 227 -6.71 -7.33 -3.22
N ILE A 228 -6.64 -7.72 -4.49
CA ILE A 228 -5.44 -7.61 -5.31
C ILE A 228 -5.41 -6.24 -6.02
N GLY A 229 -4.40 -5.44 -5.67
CA GLY A 229 -4.11 -4.16 -6.32
C GLY A 229 -3.13 -4.30 -7.50
N PRO A 230 -2.84 -3.20 -8.21
CA PRO A 230 -1.92 -3.20 -9.36
C PRO A 230 -0.52 -3.72 -9.01
N TYR A 231 -0.02 -3.41 -7.81
CA TYR A 231 1.27 -3.92 -7.33
C TYR A 231 1.29 -5.44 -7.22
N THR A 232 0.36 -6.01 -6.45
CA THR A 232 0.29 -7.46 -6.23
C THR A 232 0.01 -8.20 -7.53
N ALA A 233 -0.76 -7.58 -8.44
CA ALA A 233 -1.02 -8.15 -9.75
C ALA A 233 0.22 -8.23 -10.64
N GLY A 234 0.97 -7.13 -10.75
CA GLY A 234 2.24 -7.16 -11.48
C GLY A 234 3.24 -8.11 -10.83
N ALA A 235 3.27 -8.19 -9.50
CA ALA A 235 4.17 -9.09 -8.78
C ALA A 235 3.89 -10.57 -9.09
N ILE A 236 2.63 -11.01 -8.99
CA ILE A 236 2.26 -12.39 -9.31
C ILE A 236 2.52 -12.67 -10.79
N SER A 237 2.08 -11.77 -11.68
CA SER A 237 2.22 -11.94 -13.13
C SER A 237 3.69 -12.05 -13.56
N ALA A 238 4.57 -11.20 -13.04
CA ALA A 238 5.99 -11.21 -13.38
C ALA A 238 6.79 -12.31 -12.68
N ILE A 239 6.56 -12.56 -11.38
CA ILE A 239 7.35 -13.53 -10.61
C ILE A 239 6.95 -14.97 -10.96
N VAL A 240 5.67 -15.23 -11.20
CA VAL A 240 5.15 -16.59 -11.39
C VAL A 240 5.07 -16.93 -12.86
N PHE A 241 4.45 -16.05 -13.65
CA PHE A 241 4.13 -16.33 -15.06
C PHE A 241 5.14 -15.71 -16.04
N GLY A 242 6.14 -14.98 -15.55
CA GLY A 242 7.21 -14.42 -16.39
C GLY A 242 6.77 -13.31 -17.34
N HIS A 243 5.63 -12.66 -17.08
CA HIS A 243 5.14 -11.56 -17.90
C HIS A 243 5.85 -10.22 -17.57
N PRO A 244 6.07 -9.33 -18.55
CA PRO A 244 6.69 -8.02 -18.34
C PRO A 244 5.77 -7.00 -17.68
N GLU A 245 5.42 -7.25 -16.42
CA GLU A 245 4.50 -6.41 -15.66
C GLU A 245 5.23 -5.55 -14.61
N ALA A 246 4.77 -4.32 -14.43
CA ALA A 246 5.36 -3.37 -13.50
C ALA A 246 5.06 -3.75 -12.03
N MET A 247 6.10 -3.73 -11.19
CA MET A 247 6.00 -3.97 -9.75
C MET A 247 6.43 -2.73 -8.97
N VAL A 248 5.50 -1.83 -8.64
CA VAL A 248 5.82 -0.55 -8.01
C VAL A 248 5.30 -0.44 -6.58
N ASP A 249 6.21 -0.54 -5.61
CA ASP A 249 5.98 -0.26 -4.19
C ASP A 249 6.67 1.05 -3.74
N GLY A 250 6.66 1.32 -2.43
CA GLY A 250 7.35 2.48 -1.87
C GLY A 250 8.89 2.43 -2.01
N ASN A 251 9.48 1.24 -2.15
CA ASN A 251 10.90 1.07 -2.43
C ASN A 251 11.23 1.43 -3.87
N VAL A 252 10.46 0.89 -4.83
CA VAL A 252 10.62 1.15 -6.26
C VAL A 252 10.36 2.62 -6.59
N ILE A 253 9.33 3.24 -6.00
CA ILE A 253 9.11 4.70 -6.15
C ILE A 253 10.34 5.49 -5.71
N ARG A 254 10.96 5.13 -4.58
CA ARG A 254 12.17 5.80 -4.09
C ARG A 254 13.39 5.56 -4.99
N VAL A 255 13.59 4.34 -5.48
CA VAL A 255 14.68 4.01 -6.41
C VAL A 255 14.51 4.79 -7.70
N LEU A 256 13.34 4.69 -8.35
CA LEU A 256 13.10 5.29 -9.66
C LEU A 256 13.01 6.82 -9.58
N SER A 257 12.44 7.40 -8.52
CA SER A 257 12.50 8.86 -8.32
C SER A 257 13.94 9.39 -8.26
N ARG A 258 14.87 8.68 -7.63
CA ARG A 258 16.30 9.06 -7.59
C ARG A 258 16.98 8.78 -8.94
N GLN A 259 16.75 7.62 -9.52
CA GLN A 259 17.35 7.22 -10.79
C GLN A 259 16.98 8.17 -11.93
N MET A 260 15.70 8.56 -11.99
CA MET A 260 15.12 9.46 -13.00
C MET A 260 15.17 10.94 -12.59
N GLY A 261 15.64 11.28 -11.39
CA GLY A 261 15.65 12.66 -10.89
C GLY A 261 14.25 13.28 -10.76
N VAL A 262 13.21 12.51 -10.45
CA VAL A 262 11.84 13.01 -10.30
C VAL A 262 11.64 13.57 -8.88
N TYR A 263 11.70 14.90 -8.75
CA TYR A 263 11.55 15.60 -7.48
C TYR A 263 10.06 15.94 -7.22
N ALA A 264 9.27 14.95 -6.77
CA ALA A 264 7.83 15.13 -6.55
C ALA A 264 7.32 14.49 -5.24
N ASP A 265 6.19 14.98 -4.72
CA ASP A 265 5.42 14.30 -3.67
C ASP A 265 4.46 13.30 -4.31
N PHE A 266 4.85 12.03 -4.31
CA PHE A 266 4.09 10.93 -4.90
C PHE A 266 2.77 10.62 -4.18
N LYS A 267 2.54 11.15 -2.97
CA LYS A 267 1.23 11.00 -2.31
C LYS A 267 0.18 11.96 -2.87
N GLN A 268 0.62 13.07 -3.45
CA GLN A 268 -0.27 14.13 -3.95
C GLN A 268 -0.26 14.22 -5.49
N SER A 269 0.89 13.94 -6.11
CA SER A 269 1.05 14.01 -7.57
C SER A 269 0.70 12.69 -8.24
N LYS A 270 -0.50 12.62 -8.83
CA LYS A 270 -0.93 11.50 -9.68
C LYS A 270 -0.07 11.39 -10.95
N SER A 271 0.34 12.52 -11.53
CA SER A 271 1.18 12.54 -12.74
C SER A 271 2.57 11.94 -12.45
N ALA A 272 3.21 12.33 -11.34
CA ALA A 272 4.48 11.71 -10.93
C ALA A 272 4.33 10.21 -10.69
N THR A 273 3.25 9.81 -10.01
CA THR A 273 2.95 8.39 -9.77
C THR A 273 2.79 7.64 -11.09
N ASN A 274 1.99 8.14 -12.02
CA ASN A 274 1.78 7.51 -13.33
C ASN A 274 3.07 7.44 -14.16
N LEU A 275 3.93 8.47 -14.11
CA LEU A 275 5.24 8.44 -14.75
C LEU A 275 6.10 7.29 -14.22
N ILE A 276 6.17 7.09 -12.90
CA ILE A 276 6.96 5.99 -12.31
C ILE A 276 6.39 4.62 -12.69
N TRP A 277 5.05 4.47 -12.70
CA TRP A 277 4.41 3.24 -13.16
C TRP A 277 4.71 2.94 -14.63
N ASP A 278 4.54 3.93 -15.51
CA ASP A 278 4.80 3.77 -16.94
C ASP A 278 6.30 3.53 -17.21
N ALA A 279 7.20 4.14 -16.43
CA ALA A 279 8.65 3.90 -16.52
C ALA A 279 9.04 2.49 -16.04
N ALA A 280 8.45 2.00 -14.94
CA ALA A 280 8.68 0.64 -14.46
C ALA A 280 8.17 -0.41 -15.45
N ASP A 281 7.02 -0.16 -16.08
CA ASP A 281 6.45 -0.98 -17.15
C ASP A 281 7.37 -1.02 -18.38
N ALA A 282 7.85 0.14 -18.85
CA ALA A 282 8.80 0.21 -19.95
C ALA A 282 10.11 -0.56 -19.66
N LEU A 283 10.62 -0.46 -18.43
CA LEU A 283 11.82 -1.19 -18.01
C LEU A 283 11.59 -2.71 -17.94
N ALA A 284 10.43 -3.17 -17.47
CA ALA A 284 10.09 -4.59 -17.45
C ALA A 284 9.98 -5.16 -18.88
N LYS A 285 9.38 -4.40 -19.80
CA LYS A 285 9.26 -4.78 -21.23
C LYS A 285 10.62 -4.82 -21.92
N ALA A 286 11.50 -3.85 -21.64
CA ALA A 286 12.86 -3.82 -22.18
C ALA A 286 13.71 -5.04 -21.79
N LEU A 287 13.32 -5.79 -20.76
CA LEU A 287 13.97 -7.04 -20.35
C LEU A 287 13.42 -8.30 -21.01
N SER A 288 12.23 -8.21 -21.61
CA SER A 288 11.63 -9.30 -22.39
C SER A 288 12.10 -9.30 -23.84
N SER A 289 12.51 -8.14 -24.36
CA SER A 289 13.20 -8.05 -25.64
C SER A 289 14.62 -8.62 -25.51
N ASN A 290 14.84 -9.77 -26.13
CA ASN A 290 16.07 -10.57 -25.99
C ASN A 290 17.33 -9.80 -26.48
N PRO A 291 18.39 -9.63 -25.65
CA PRO A 291 19.69 -9.13 -26.12
C PRO A 291 20.40 -10.13 -27.05
N SER A 292 20.03 -11.42 -27.01
CA SER A 292 20.66 -12.50 -27.77
C SER A 292 20.16 -12.63 -29.22
N ALA A 293 19.40 -11.66 -29.74
CA ALA A 293 18.89 -11.66 -31.11
C ALA A 293 19.97 -11.33 -32.18
N HIS A 294 21.20 -11.83 -31.99
CA HIS A 294 22.22 -11.91 -33.05
C HIS A 294 22.10 -13.18 -33.91
N GLU A 295 21.12 -14.03 -33.63
CA GLU A 295 20.66 -15.09 -34.53
C GLU A 295 19.91 -14.46 -35.73
N PRO A 296 20.41 -14.56 -36.98
CA PRO A 296 19.84 -13.88 -38.15
C PRO A 296 18.44 -14.36 -38.58
N ASN A 297 17.81 -15.28 -37.84
CA ASN A 297 16.56 -15.94 -38.22
C ASN A 297 15.46 -15.91 -37.14
N ALA A 298 15.58 -15.08 -36.10
CA ALA A 298 14.50 -14.90 -35.14
C ALA A 298 13.32 -14.15 -35.81
N THR A 299 12.28 -14.90 -36.19
CA THR A 299 11.01 -14.34 -36.70
C THR A 299 10.36 -13.45 -35.63
N ALA A 300 9.57 -12.46 -36.08
CA ALA A 300 8.86 -11.49 -35.23
C ALA A 300 7.91 -12.11 -34.17
N VAL A 301 7.77 -13.43 -34.16
CA VAL A 301 7.00 -14.24 -33.20
C VAL A 301 7.78 -14.50 -31.89
N ALA A 302 9.08 -14.22 -31.84
CA ALA A 302 9.92 -14.39 -30.65
C ALA A 302 9.72 -13.31 -29.55
N ALA A 303 8.78 -12.37 -29.73
CA ALA A 303 8.62 -11.17 -28.89
C ALA A 303 7.80 -11.36 -27.59
N GLU A 304 7.22 -12.54 -27.32
CA GLU A 304 6.40 -12.80 -26.13
C GLU A 304 6.75 -14.11 -25.40
N VAL A 305 8.03 -14.50 -25.37
CA VAL A 305 8.42 -15.66 -24.58
C VAL A 305 8.53 -15.26 -23.10
N ALA A 306 7.68 -15.83 -22.26
CA ALA A 306 7.76 -15.67 -20.80
C ALA A 306 9.17 -16.05 -20.31
N SER A 307 9.72 -15.24 -19.39
CA SER A 307 11.04 -15.48 -18.78
C SER A 307 11.07 -15.05 -17.32
N ASP A 308 12.07 -15.50 -16.58
CA ASP A 308 12.29 -15.11 -15.18
C ASP A 308 12.73 -13.64 -15.02
N ARG A 309 13.20 -13.01 -16.10
CA ARG A 309 13.89 -11.71 -16.07
C ARG A 309 13.02 -10.56 -15.56
N PRO A 310 11.74 -10.38 -15.99
CA PRO A 310 10.89 -9.32 -15.46
C PRO A 310 10.61 -9.47 -13.96
N GLY A 311 10.32 -10.71 -13.50
CA GLY A 311 10.11 -11.01 -12.10
C GLY A 311 11.35 -10.78 -11.25
N ARG A 312 12.53 -11.17 -11.74
CA ARG A 312 13.82 -10.87 -11.08
C ARG A 312 14.11 -9.39 -11.03
N TRP A 313 13.83 -8.65 -12.10
CA TRP A 313 14.03 -7.21 -12.17
C TRP A 313 13.18 -6.44 -11.17
N GLY A 314 11.88 -6.72 -11.11
CA GLY A 314 11.00 -6.10 -10.13
C GLY A 314 11.47 -6.38 -8.70
N GLN A 315 11.89 -7.63 -8.42
CA GLN A 315 12.47 -7.99 -7.13
C GLN A 315 13.82 -7.30 -6.85
N ALA A 316 14.67 -7.13 -7.86
CA ALA A 316 15.94 -6.43 -7.73
C ALA A 316 15.74 -4.96 -7.37
N LEU A 317 14.79 -4.26 -8.00
CA LEU A 317 14.44 -2.88 -7.66
C LEU A 317 13.91 -2.76 -6.22
N MET A 318 13.05 -3.70 -5.79
CA MET A 318 12.53 -3.73 -4.42
C MET A 318 13.64 -4.01 -3.40
N GLU A 319 14.52 -4.99 -3.68
CA GLU A 319 15.66 -5.34 -2.83
C GLU A 319 16.62 -4.15 -2.72
N LEU A 320 16.96 -3.52 -3.84
CA LEU A 320 17.83 -2.34 -3.92
C LEU A 320 17.27 -1.21 -3.07
N GLY A 321 15.99 -0.89 -3.23
CA GLY A 321 15.35 0.12 -2.42
C GLY A 321 15.39 -0.23 -0.92
N SER A 322 15.18 -1.50 -0.57
CA SER A 322 15.12 -1.90 0.84
C SER A 322 16.49 -1.97 1.55
N THR A 323 17.59 -2.19 0.83
CA THR A 323 18.92 -2.46 1.42
C THR A 323 20.00 -1.43 1.09
N VAL A 324 20.00 -0.86 -0.12
CA VAL A 324 21.05 0.05 -0.59
C VAL A 324 20.50 1.44 -0.79
N CYS A 325 19.51 1.60 -1.67
CA CYS A 325 18.80 2.86 -1.93
C CYS A 325 17.71 3.11 -0.87
N ALA A 326 18.04 2.86 0.40
CA ALA A 326 17.18 3.08 1.56
C ALA A 326 16.91 4.59 1.78
N PRO A 327 16.06 4.99 2.75
CA PRO A 327 15.82 6.40 3.03
C PRO A 327 17.11 7.22 3.19
N LYS A 328 18.13 6.66 3.85
CA LYS A 328 19.53 7.10 3.76
C LYS A 328 20.26 6.12 2.82
N PRO A 329 20.57 6.49 1.57
CA PRO A 329 21.14 5.56 0.60
C PRO A 329 22.63 5.31 0.85
N ASP A 330 23.09 4.10 0.55
CA ASP A 330 24.51 3.77 0.38
C ASP A 330 24.88 3.83 -1.10
N CYS A 331 25.07 5.05 -1.61
CA CYS A 331 25.37 5.26 -3.02
C CYS A 331 26.71 4.61 -3.44
N GLY A 332 27.67 4.43 -2.52
CA GLY A 332 28.96 3.82 -2.85
C GLY A 332 28.86 2.34 -3.22
N ARG A 333 27.79 1.66 -2.80
CA ARG A 333 27.53 0.23 -3.10
C ARG A 333 26.39 0.00 -4.09
N CYS A 334 25.84 1.06 -4.67
CA CYS A 334 24.70 0.93 -5.58
C CYS A 334 25.16 0.48 -6.98
N PRO A 335 24.61 -0.63 -7.53
CA PRO A 335 25.03 -1.20 -8.81
C PRO A 335 24.64 -0.36 -10.04
N ILE A 336 23.77 0.64 -9.85
CA ILE A 336 23.21 1.48 -10.93
C ILE A 336 23.53 2.97 -10.73
N THR A 337 24.59 3.30 -9.98
CA THR A 337 25.01 4.70 -9.77
C THR A 337 25.33 5.43 -11.07
N SER A 338 25.95 4.75 -12.04
CA SER A 338 26.34 5.31 -13.34
C SER A 338 25.16 5.88 -14.14
N THR A 339 23.94 5.40 -13.87
CA THR A 339 22.71 5.84 -14.54
C THR A 339 21.76 6.61 -13.60
N CYS A 340 22.23 6.99 -12.41
CA CYS A 340 21.40 7.63 -11.39
C CYS A 340 21.50 9.17 -11.47
N ARG A 341 20.42 9.83 -11.89
CA ARG A 341 20.39 11.30 -12.02
C ARG A 341 20.57 12.00 -10.67
N ALA A 342 19.93 11.56 -9.59
CA ALA A 342 20.13 12.18 -8.28
C ALA A 342 21.58 12.04 -7.76
N PHE A 343 22.29 10.97 -8.15
CA PHE A 343 23.71 10.81 -7.83
C PHE A 343 24.57 11.80 -8.62
N ALA A 344 24.33 11.92 -9.93
CA ALA A 344 25.02 12.88 -10.80
C ALA A 344 24.78 14.34 -10.37
N GLU A 345 23.53 14.71 -10.09
CA GLU A 345 23.14 16.03 -9.59
C GLU A 345 23.88 16.37 -8.27
N GLY A 346 23.88 15.42 -7.32
CA GLY A 346 24.60 15.58 -6.05
C GLY A 346 26.11 15.70 -6.24
N GLY A 347 26.69 14.99 -7.20
CA GLY A 347 28.12 15.03 -7.51
C GLY A 347 28.55 16.42 -8.00
N LEU A 348 27.78 17.00 -8.92
CA LEU A 348 28.01 18.36 -9.43
C LEU A 348 27.87 19.41 -8.32
N MET A 349 26.87 19.28 -7.44
CA MET A 349 26.70 20.18 -6.29
C MET A 349 27.88 20.11 -5.30
N ALA A 350 28.42 18.91 -5.09
CA ALA A 350 29.57 18.73 -4.21
C ALA A 350 30.86 19.32 -4.81
N THR A 351 31.05 19.22 -6.13
CA THR A 351 32.17 19.89 -6.82
C THR A 351 32.04 21.41 -6.82
N ALA A 352 30.83 21.94 -6.97
CA ALA A 352 30.53 23.38 -6.87
C ALA A 352 30.91 23.95 -5.49
N SER A 353 30.54 23.21 -4.44
CA SER A 353 30.76 23.61 -3.04
C SER A 353 32.25 23.58 -2.63
N SER A 354 33.09 22.86 -3.38
CA SER A 354 34.51 22.68 -3.08
C SER A 354 35.42 23.67 -3.85
N GLY A 355 34.85 24.75 -4.41
CA GLY A 355 35.60 25.77 -5.17
C GLY A 355 35.87 25.41 -6.64
N GLY A 356 35.34 24.30 -7.14
CA GLY A 356 35.32 24.00 -8.57
C GLY A 356 34.23 24.81 -9.27
N GLN A 357 34.54 25.39 -10.44
CA GLN A 357 33.50 25.95 -11.31
C GLN A 357 32.52 24.84 -11.70
N ALA A 358 31.31 24.88 -11.14
CA ALA A 358 30.20 24.10 -11.65
C ALA A 358 29.78 24.70 -12.99
N SER A 359 30.44 24.31 -14.07
CA SER A 359 30.05 24.72 -15.41
C SER A 359 28.80 23.92 -15.84
N SER A 360 27.66 24.14 -15.19
CA SER A 360 26.43 24.04 -15.97
C SER A 360 26.48 25.24 -16.92
N LYS A 361 26.81 25.03 -18.20
CA LYS A 361 26.51 26.05 -19.22
C LYS A 361 25.08 26.52 -18.94
N PRO A 362 24.80 27.83 -18.87
CA PRO A 362 23.44 28.30 -18.67
C PRO A 362 22.62 27.68 -19.78
N VAL A 363 21.76 26.73 -19.42
CA VAL A 363 20.78 26.18 -20.35
C VAL A 363 19.96 27.41 -20.74
N SER A 364 19.94 27.74 -22.03
CA SER A 364 19.05 28.78 -22.57
C SER A 364 17.69 28.58 -21.91
N ALA A 365 17.14 29.61 -21.27
CA ALA A 365 15.90 29.49 -20.52
C ALA A 365 14.89 28.70 -21.35
N LEU A 366 14.55 27.50 -20.89
CA LEU A 366 13.55 26.69 -21.55
C LEU A 366 12.26 27.49 -21.58
N ASP A 367 11.47 27.33 -22.65
CA ASP A 367 10.12 27.86 -22.64
C ASP A 367 9.38 27.31 -21.40
N ILE A 368 8.56 28.16 -20.79
CA ILE A 368 7.75 27.77 -19.64
C ILE A 368 6.81 26.62 -20.01
N GLU A 369 6.39 26.56 -21.28
CA GLU A 369 5.55 25.48 -21.81
C GLU A 369 6.31 24.15 -21.96
N ASP A 370 7.63 24.20 -22.19
CA ASP A 370 8.50 23.03 -22.32
C ASP A 370 9.07 22.56 -20.97
N SER A 371 8.86 23.34 -19.91
CA SER A 371 9.38 23.07 -18.58
C SER A 371 8.60 21.95 -17.87
N CYS A 372 9.31 21.12 -17.12
CA CYS A 372 8.71 20.00 -16.42
C CYS A 372 7.73 20.45 -15.31
N VAL A 373 6.45 20.16 -15.51
CA VAL A 373 5.37 20.44 -14.54
C VAL A 373 5.20 19.37 -13.44
N ILE A 374 6.01 18.29 -13.48
CA ILE A 374 5.93 17.19 -12.50
C ILE A 374 6.75 17.48 -11.25
N CYS A 375 7.92 18.10 -11.41
CA CYS A 375 8.81 18.39 -10.30
C CYS A 375 8.32 19.59 -9.50
N HIS A 376 8.49 19.53 -8.18
CA HIS A 376 8.38 20.74 -7.35
C HIS A 376 9.57 21.66 -7.63
N PRO A 377 9.40 22.99 -7.44
CA PRO A 377 10.54 23.90 -7.34
C PRO A 377 11.50 23.43 -6.24
N MET A 378 12.79 23.51 -6.50
CA MET A 378 13.83 23.14 -5.55
C MET A 378 14.51 24.41 -5.03
N GLU A 379 14.15 24.86 -3.83
CA GLU A 379 14.79 26.03 -3.20
C GLU A 379 16.29 25.78 -2.94
N GLU A 380 17.08 26.86 -2.98
CA GLU A 380 18.48 26.87 -2.58
C GLU A 380 18.58 26.46 -1.11
N VAL A 381 19.34 25.40 -0.86
CA VAL A 381 19.71 25.06 0.51
C VAL A 381 21.14 25.53 0.65
N GLY A 382 21.33 26.68 1.31
CA GLY A 382 22.65 27.05 1.80
C GLY A 382 23.15 25.90 2.67
N PHE A 383 24.27 25.29 2.31
CA PHE A 383 24.99 24.34 3.16
C PHE A 383 25.66 25.11 4.31
N ALA A 384 24.86 25.79 5.12
CA ALA A 384 25.29 26.40 6.36
C ALA A 384 25.31 25.31 7.44
N GLN A 385 26.49 25.06 7.99
CA GLN A 385 26.70 24.27 9.20
C GLN A 385 25.73 24.74 10.29
N GLY A 386 24.83 23.87 10.74
CA GLY A 386 23.84 24.22 11.74
C GLY A 386 23.23 22.98 12.36
N ALA A 387 23.71 22.62 13.55
CA ALA A 387 23.08 21.65 14.42
C ALA A 387 21.58 21.97 14.61
N PRO A 388 20.69 20.97 14.78
CA PRO A 388 19.29 21.24 15.02
C PRO A 388 19.13 22.01 16.34
N ALA A 389 18.46 23.16 16.27
CA ALA A 389 18.09 23.97 17.42
C ALA A 389 17.30 23.12 18.44
N ARG A 390 17.82 23.06 19.67
CA ARG A 390 17.21 22.37 20.81
C ARG A 390 16.06 23.24 21.36
N PRO A 391 14.87 22.68 21.67
CA PRO A 391 13.83 23.40 22.38
C PRO A 391 14.23 23.64 23.86
N PRO A 392 13.72 24.68 24.53
CA PRO A 392 14.23 25.12 25.82
C PRO A 392 13.83 24.17 26.95
N GLY A 393 14.84 23.76 27.72
CA GLY A 393 14.82 23.46 29.15
C GLY A 393 13.79 22.48 29.71
N LYS A 394 14.22 21.23 29.93
CA LYS A 394 13.98 20.53 31.22
C LYS A 394 15.23 19.73 31.60
N THR A 395 15.65 19.91 32.84
CA THR A 395 16.82 19.34 33.50
C THR A 395 16.71 17.83 33.65
N ALA A 396 17.81 17.10 33.41
CA ALA A 396 17.99 15.71 33.83
C ALA A 396 19.49 15.44 34.10
N PRO A 397 19.83 14.50 35.01
CA PRO A 397 21.10 14.48 35.72
C PRO A 397 22.21 13.67 35.03
N LYS A 398 23.45 13.88 35.52
CA LYS A 398 24.70 13.24 35.09
C LYS A 398 24.73 11.73 35.37
N ALA A 399 25.21 10.93 34.41
CA ALA A 399 25.90 9.66 34.69
C ALA A 399 26.87 9.27 33.55
N THR A 400 28.15 9.28 33.93
CA THR A 400 29.32 8.43 33.59
C THR A 400 29.45 7.65 32.27
N LYS A 401 30.64 7.82 31.68
CA LYS A 401 31.27 7.07 30.58
C LYS A 401 31.48 5.59 30.93
N ALA A 402 31.25 4.71 29.96
CA ALA A 402 32.00 3.46 29.81
C ALA A 402 32.21 3.18 28.32
N ALA A 403 33.48 3.10 27.93
CA ALA A 403 33.93 2.66 26.63
C ALA A 403 33.92 1.12 26.61
N SER A 404 33.53 0.51 25.49
CA SER A 404 34.04 -0.80 25.11
C SER A 404 34.14 -0.91 23.59
N THR A 405 35.38 -1.14 23.20
CA THR A 405 35.90 -1.47 21.88
C THR A 405 35.50 -2.91 21.53
N VAL A 406 35.13 -3.19 20.29
CA VAL A 406 35.73 -4.26 19.48
C VAL A 406 35.36 -4.07 18.00
N SER A 407 36.38 -4.30 17.19
CA SER A 407 36.52 -3.95 15.78
C SER A 407 36.21 -5.15 14.89
N SER A 408 35.79 -4.83 13.66
CA SER A 408 36.19 -5.48 12.41
C SER A 408 36.03 -6.99 12.26
N PHE A 409 35.08 -7.40 11.41
CA PHE A 409 35.33 -8.42 10.39
C PHE A 409 34.40 -8.15 9.20
N PHE A 410 34.98 -7.81 8.05
CA PHE A 410 34.59 -8.15 6.68
C PHE A 410 35.29 -7.17 5.72
N GLY A 411 36.51 -7.53 5.34
CA GLY A 411 37.14 -7.05 4.11
C GLY A 411 37.00 -8.11 3.04
N ALA A 412 36.51 -7.74 1.86
CA ALA A 412 36.94 -8.27 0.57
C ALA A 412 36.38 -7.42 -0.57
N SER A 413 37.32 -6.87 -1.35
CA SER A 413 37.25 -6.43 -2.75
C SER A 413 36.18 -5.43 -3.19
N SER A 414 36.50 -4.15 -2.97
CA SER A 414 36.07 -3.06 -3.84
C SER A 414 37.02 -2.95 -5.03
N ASN A 415 36.54 -3.21 -6.24
CA ASN A 415 37.20 -2.74 -7.45
C ASN A 415 36.27 -1.80 -8.23
N ALA A 416 36.85 -0.64 -8.54
CA ALA A 416 36.48 0.35 -9.56
C ALA A 416 35.18 1.16 -9.39
N LEU A 417 35.26 2.22 -8.57
CA LEU A 417 34.70 3.54 -8.91
C LEU A 417 35.79 4.58 -8.64
N GLY A 418 36.10 5.40 -9.65
CA GLY A 418 37.04 6.51 -9.53
C GLY A 418 36.71 7.37 -8.31
N GLY A 419 37.72 7.62 -7.49
CA GLY A 419 37.61 8.10 -6.12
C GLY A 419 36.81 9.39 -5.97
N VAL A 420 35.54 9.26 -5.57
CA VAL A 420 34.80 10.34 -4.91
C VAL A 420 35.22 10.30 -3.43
N GLY A 421 35.92 11.33 -2.96
CA GLY A 421 36.35 11.42 -1.56
C GLY A 421 35.17 11.32 -0.58
N GLN A 422 35.42 10.80 0.62
CA GLN A 422 34.40 10.62 1.68
C GLN A 422 33.52 11.87 1.95
N PRO A 423 34.06 13.12 1.98
CA PRO A 423 33.23 14.32 2.16
C PRO A 423 32.27 14.57 0.99
N THR A 424 32.72 14.33 -0.24
CA THR A 424 31.92 14.51 -1.47
C THR A 424 30.77 13.51 -1.51
N LEU A 425 31.01 12.24 -1.14
CA LEU A 425 29.96 11.22 -1.11
C LEU A 425 28.85 11.54 -0.09
N SER A 426 29.20 12.15 1.06
CA SER A 426 28.19 12.57 2.04
C SER A 426 27.22 13.61 1.48
N LEU A 427 27.73 14.59 0.72
CA LEU A 427 26.90 15.62 0.07
C LEU A 427 25.97 15.00 -0.99
N VAL A 428 26.47 14.04 -1.77
CA VAL A 428 25.66 13.29 -2.74
C VAL A 428 24.53 12.53 -2.04
N VAL A 429 24.84 11.85 -0.94
CA VAL A 429 23.85 11.11 -0.15
C VAL A 429 22.80 12.05 0.42
N ASP A 430 23.18 13.20 0.98
CA ASP A 430 22.23 14.17 1.52
C ASP A 430 21.36 14.81 0.43
N TYR A 431 21.90 15.04 -0.76
CA TYR A 431 21.12 15.46 -1.91
C TYR A 431 20.09 14.39 -2.32
N ALA A 432 20.51 13.14 -2.49
CA ALA A 432 19.63 12.03 -2.86
C ALA A 432 18.50 11.77 -1.84
N ARG A 433 18.71 12.12 -0.56
CA ARG A 433 17.68 12.05 0.51
C ARG A 433 16.50 12.99 0.30
N ARG A 434 16.65 14.02 -0.54
CA ARG A 434 15.56 14.94 -0.93
C ARG A 434 14.54 14.26 -1.85
N PHE A 435 14.90 13.15 -2.48
CA PHE A 435 14.04 12.37 -3.36
C PHE A 435 13.55 11.09 -2.65
N PRO A 436 12.24 10.77 -2.73
CA PRO A 436 11.14 11.63 -3.19
C PRO A 436 10.83 12.76 -2.19
N VAL A 437 10.08 13.78 -2.63
CA VAL A 437 9.62 14.87 -1.74
C VAL A 437 8.70 14.28 -0.68
N LYS A 438 8.97 14.60 0.58
CA LYS A 438 8.13 14.16 1.71
C LYS A 438 6.98 15.14 1.89
N GLY A 439 5.75 14.68 1.63
CA GLY A 439 4.56 15.44 1.99
C GLY A 439 4.44 15.72 3.48
N ILE A 440 3.80 16.82 3.82
CA ILE A 440 3.48 17.20 5.20
C ILE A 440 2.54 16.15 5.80
N LYS A 441 2.90 15.58 6.95
CA LYS A 441 2.06 14.60 7.65
C LYS A 441 0.82 15.31 8.19
N LYS A 442 -0.37 14.82 7.82
CA LYS A 442 -1.63 15.28 8.42
C LYS A 442 -1.65 14.98 9.91
N THR A 443 -2.29 15.86 10.68
CA THR A 443 -2.56 15.63 12.10
C THR A 443 -3.43 14.38 12.27
N VAL A 444 -3.04 13.50 13.18
CA VAL A 444 -3.76 12.25 13.46
C VAL A 444 -4.87 12.57 14.46
N ARG A 445 -6.10 12.12 14.19
CA ARG A 445 -7.24 12.33 15.08
C ARG A 445 -7.03 11.58 16.39
N THR A 446 -7.48 12.16 17.51
CA THR A 446 -7.45 11.54 18.84
C THR A 446 -8.85 11.10 19.22
N GLU A 447 -8.99 9.90 19.75
CA GLU A 447 -10.25 9.31 20.21
C GLU A 447 -10.07 8.71 21.61
N GLU A 448 -11.14 8.68 22.39
CA GLU A 448 -11.19 7.99 23.67
C GLU A 448 -12.29 6.93 23.66
N SER A 449 -12.08 5.84 24.38
CA SER A 449 -13.06 4.78 24.54
C SER A 449 -13.08 4.24 25.96
N LEU A 450 -14.24 3.83 26.43
CA LEU A 450 -14.46 3.14 27.70
C LEU A 450 -14.56 1.65 27.41
N VAL A 451 -13.64 0.85 27.95
CA VAL A 451 -13.64 -0.61 27.85
C VAL A 451 -14.21 -1.17 29.14
N CYS A 452 -15.27 -1.97 29.04
CA CYS A 452 -16.01 -2.48 30.19
C CYS A 452 -15.83 -4.00 30.28
N ALA A 453 -15.02 -4.45 31.24
CA ALA A 453 -14.93 -5.85 31.61
C ALA A 453 -16.10 -6.21 32.54
N ILE A 454 -17.07 -6.96 32.02
CA ILE A 454 -18.28 -7.34 32.75
C ILE A 454 -18.13 -8.80 33.14
N ARG A 455 -17.96 -9.05 34.44
CA ARG A 455 -17.80 -10.38 35.04
C ARG A 455 -19.13 -10.90 35.59
N CYS A 456 -19.43 -12.17 35.33
CA CYS A 456 -20.51 -12.92 35.96
C CYS A 456 -19.97 -14.30 36.37
N GLY A 457 -19.89 -14.57 37.67
CA GLY A 457 -19.16 -15.75 38.18
C GLY A 457 -17.71 -15.74 37.70
N ASP A 458 -17.29 -16.80 37.02
CA ASP A 458 -15.93 -16.96 36.47
C ASP A 458 -15.85 -16.68 34.96
N SER A 459 -16.84 -15.98 34.42
CA SER A 459 -16.89 -15.65 32.99
C SER A 459 -17.02 -14.16 32.76
N TYR A 460 -16.50 -13.70 31.63
CA TYR A 460 -16.58 -12.33 31.17
C TYR A 460 -17.35 -12.23 29.85
N LEU A 461 -18.11 -11.16 29.69
CA LEU A 461 -18.79 -10.88 28.43
C LEU A 461 -17.78 -10.37 27.39
N ILE A 462 -17.70 -11.05 26.25
CA ILE A 462 -16.99 -10.57 25.06
C ILE A 462 -17.94 -10.45 23.87
N ARG A 463 -17.56 -9.61 22.91
CA ARG A 463 -18.35 -9.34 21.70
C ARG A 463 -17.47 -9.35 20.46
N ARG A 464 -18.05 -9.79 19.34
CA ARG A 464 -17.42 -9.68 18.04
C ARG A 464 -17.71 -8.32 17.42
N ARG A 465 -16.65 -7.67 16.90
CA ARG A 465 -16.78 -6.41 16.18
C ARG A 465 -17.47 -6.61 14.83
N PRO A 466 -18.20 -5.61 14.32
CA PRO A 466 -18.86 -5.68 13.02
C PRO A 466 -17.93 -6.12 11.88
N THR A 467 -18.51 -6.70 10.83
CA THR A 467 -17.77 -7.21 9.65
C THR A 467 -17.07 -6.12 8.83
N LYS A 468 -17.32 -4.84 9.12
CA LYS A 468 -16.71 -3.67 8.49
C LYS A 468 -16.23 -2.68 9.54
N GLY A 469 -15.19 -1.93 9.19
CA GLY A 469 -14.63 -0.88 10.04
C GLY A 469 -13.34 -1.27 10.75
N LEU A 470 -12.99 -0.52 11.80
CA LEU A 470 -11.76 -0.71 12.55
C LEU A 470 -11.79 -2.07 13.29
N LEU A 471 -10.76 -2.89 13.09
CA LEU A 471 -10.60 -4.21 13.70
C LEU A 471 -11.80 -5.16 13.45
N ALA A 472 -12.37 -5.10 12.25
CA ALA A 472 -13.52 -5.91 11.85
C ALA A 472 -13.35 -7.41 12.16
N CYS A 473 -14.44 -8.04 12.60
CA CYS A 473 -14.55 -9.46 12.96
C CYS A 473 -13.69 -9.93 14.15
N LEU A 474 -12.92 -9.06 14.81
CA LEU A 474 -12.16 -9.42 16.01
C LEU A 474 -13.03 -9.40 17.25
N TRP A 475 -12.65 -10.19 18.25
CA TRP A 475 -13.27 -10.18 19.57
C TRP A 475 -12.77 -9.00 20.40
N GLU A 476 -13.63 -8.48 21.26
CA GLU A 476 -13.30 -7.43 22.22
C GLU A 476 -14.13 -7.51 23.50
N LEU A 477 -13.64 -6.87 24.56
CA LEU A 477 -14.48 -6.50 25.69
C LEU A 477 -15.45 -5.38 25.23
N PRO A 478 -16.70 -5.36 25.71
CA PRO A 478 -17.65 -4.32 25.39
C PRO A 478 -17.05 -2.91 25.53
N SER A 479 -17.15 -2.11 24.47
CA SER A 479 -16.54 -0.78 24.45
C SER A 479 -17.48 0.31 23.92
N LEU A 480 -17.34 1.51 24.48
CA LEU A 480 -18.05 2.72 24.07
C LEU A 480 -17.05 3.79 23.63
N THR A 481 -17.23 4.38 22.45
CA THR A 481 -16.44 5.57 22.04
C THR A 481 -16.98 6.82 22.72
N VAL A 482 -16.11 7.60 23.35
CA VAL A 482 -16.46 8.87 24.00
C VAL A 482 -16.66 9.95 22.92
N PRO A 483 -17.77 10.71 22.94
CA PRO A 483 -17.99 11.80 21.98
C PRO A 483 -16.88 12.85 22.01
N ALA A 484 -16.49 13.33 20.83
CA ALA A 484 -15.47 14.36 20.71
C ALA A 484 -15.89 15.66 21.41
N GLY A 485 -14.99 16.22 22.23
CA GLY A 485 -15.23 17.48 22.97
C GLY A 485 -15.85 17.31 24.36
N SER A 486 -16.23 16.09 24.77
CA SER A 486 -16.63 15.81 26.15
C SER A 486 -15.43 15.93 27.11
N LYS A 487 -15.64 16.59 28.26
CA LYS A 487 -14.63 16.60 29.33
C LYS A 487 -14.52 15.19 29.93
N SER A 488 -13.42 14.50 29.63
CA SER A 488 -13.14 13.14 30.12
C SER A 488 -12.51 13.20 31.53
N MET A 489 -13.34 13.44 32.55
CA MET A 489 -12.94 13.22 33.95
C MET A 489 -13.38 11.83 34.41
N THR A 490 -12.67 11.26 35.39
CA THR A 490 -12.93 9.93 35.97
C THR A 490 -14.41 9.73 36.37
N SER A 491 -15.02 10.73 37.02
CA SER A 491 -16.43 10.66 37.44
C SER A 491 -17.40 10.58 36.26
N THR A 492 -17.17 11.37 35.20
CA THR A 492 -17.97 11.36 33.97
C THR A 492 -17.80 10.03 33.22
N ARG A 493 -16.57 9.51 33.13
CA ARG A 493 -16.29 8.19 32.51
C ARG A 493 -17.04 7.08 33.22
N LYS A 494 -16.97 7.04 34.56
CA LYS A 494 -17.71 6.05 35.37
C LYS A 494 -19.22 6.11 35.12
N GLN A 495 -19.82 7.30 35.07
CA GLN A 495 -21.25 7.44 34.77
C GLN A 495 -21.62 6.94 33.38
N MET A 496 -20.82 7.30 32.36
CA MET A 496 -21.03 6.85 30.97
C MET A 496 -20.88 5.33 30.85
N ALA A 497 -19.85 4.75 31.47
CA ALA A 497 -19.63 3.31 31.49
C ALA A 497 -20.80 2.57 32.17
N ARG A 498 -21.29 3.07 33.31
CA ARG A 498 -22.47 2.50 33.99
C ARG A 498 -23.72 2.53 33.10
N SER A 499 -23.98 3.66 32.42
CA SER A 499 -25.12 3.77 31.50
C SER A 499 -25.00 2.77 30.37
N PHE A 500 -23.83 2.69 29.73
CA PHE A 500 -23.56 1.78 28.63
C PHE A 500 -23.74 0.32 29.02
N VAL A 501 -23.17 -0.13 30.14
CA VAL A 501 -23.30 -1.51 30.62
C VAL A 501 -24.76 -1.83 30.95
N THR A 502 -25.48 -0.89 31.57
CA THR A 502 -26.90 -1.07 31.89
C THR A 502 -27.74 -1.24 30.62
N ASP A 503 -27.51 -0.40 29.60
CA ASP A 503 -28.24 -0.49 28.34
C ASP A 503 -27.86 -1.75 27.55
N LEU A 504 -26.59 -2.13 27.54
CA LEU A 504 -26.12 -3.37 26.93
C LEU A 504 -26.81 -4.61 27.53
N LEU A 505 -26.88 -4.69 28.86
CA LEU A 505 -27.44 -5.85 29.54
C LEU A 505 -28.97 -5.93 29.44
N LYS A 506 -29.67 -4.80 29.30
CA LYS A 506 -31.12 -4.79 28.97
C LYS A 506 -31.41 -5.52 27.66
N HIS A 507 -30.50 -5.47 26.69
CA HIS A 507 -30.67 -6.15 25.41
C HIS A 507 -30.29 -7.64 25.45
N LEU A 508 -29.44 -8.04 26.41
CA LEU A 508 -28.95 -9.41 26.54
C LEU A 508 -29.80 -10.29 27.49
N SER A 509 -30.61 -9.68 28.36
CA SER A 509 -31.33 -10.37 29.43
C SER A 509 -32.83 -10.44 29.14
N ARG A 510 -33.51 -11.49 29.62
CA ARG A 510 -34.97 -11.56 29.52
C ARG A 510 -35.62 -10.44 30.35
N PRO A 511 -36.75 -9.84 29.92
CA PRO A 511 -37.39 -8.70 30.60
C PRO A 511 -37.75 -8.92 32.08
N ALA A 512 -37.78 -10.18 32.54
CA ALA A 512 -38.17 -10.57 33.89
C ALA A 512 -37.00 -10.62 34.90
N GLU A 513 -35.73 -10.51 34.46
CA GLU A 513 -34.56 -10.63 35.34
C GLU A 513 -33.99 -9.25 35.69
N ARG A 514 -33.98 -8.93 36.98
CA ARG A 514 -33.44 -7.67 37.50
C ARG A 514 -31.96 -7.85 37.80
N LEU A 515 -31.09 -7.57 36.83
CA LEU A 515 -29.64 -7.68 37.03
C LEU A 515 -29.10 -6.58 37.93
N GLN A 516 -28.41 -6.96 39.00
CA GLN A 516 -27.66 -6.04 39.84
C GLN A 516 -26.25 -5.81 39.26
N ILE A 517 -25.97 -4.57 38.85
CA ILE A 517 -24.71 -4.18 38.22
C ILE A 517 -23.87 -3.38 39.22
N ARG A 518 -22.76 -3.96 39.68
CA ARG A 518 -21.78 -3.29 40.55
C ARG A 518 -20.56 -2.86 39.74
N HIS A 519 -20.33 -1.56 39.62
CA HIS A 519 -19.04 -1.03 39.17
C HIS A 519 -18.00 -1.25 40.28
N VAL A 520 -16.91 -1.94 39.96
CA VAL A 520 -15.84 -2.27 40.90
C VAL A 520 -14.82 -1.15 40.91
N ASP A 521 -14.11 -0.94 39.79
CA ASP A 521 -13.08 0.11 39.68
C ASP A 521 -12.80 0.57 38.24
N GLU A 522 -11.99 1.62 38.08
CA GLU A 522 -11.31 2.05 36.84
C GLU A 522 -9.82 1.73 36.95
N LEU A 523 -9.36 0.68 36.28
CA LEU A 523 -7.99 0.16 36.39
C LEU A 523 -6.93 1.09 35.77
N GLY A 524 -7.35 2.03 34.91
CA GLY A 524 -6.47 2.98 34.22
C GLY A 524 -6.70 3.04 32.72
N SER A 525 -5.72 3.61 32.01
CA SER A 525 -5.83 3.94 30.58
C SER A 525 -4.73 3.30 29.73
N VAL A 526 -5.11 2.71 28.59
CA VAL A 526 -4.22 2.15 27.59
C VAL A 526 -4.19 3.06 26.34
N PRO A 527 -3.12 3.86 26.13
CA PRO A 527 -2.94 4.59 24.88
C PRO A 527 -2.50 3.64 23.77
N TRP A 528 -3.16 3.73 22.61
CA TRP A 528 -2.92 2.88 21.45
C TRP A 528 -2.89 3.70 20.15
N LEU A 529 -1.80 3.55 19.40
CA LEU A 529 -1.60 4.29 18.14
C LEU A 529 -1.91 3.41 16.93
N PHE A 530 -2.88 3.86 16.13
CA PHE A 530 -3.09 3.42 14.76
C PHE A 530 -2.48 4.43 13.78
N SER A 531 -2.28 4.02 12.53
CA SER A 531 -1.76 4.90 11.46
C SER A 531 -2.63 6.14 11.22
N HIS A 532 -3.90 6.11 11.61
CA HIS A 532 -4.89 7.17 11.37
C HIS A 532 -5.65 7.63 12.62
N ILE A 533 -5.37 7.05 13.80
CA ILE A 533 -6.06 7.36 15.07
C ILE A 533 -5.09 7.21 16.25
N LYS A 534 -5.13 8.12 17.21
CA LYS A 534 -4.59 7.93 18.56
C LYS A 534 -5.76 7.60 19.49
N LEU A 535 -5.91 6.35 19.89
CA LEU A 535 -7.01 5.89 20.73
C LEU A 535 -6.53 5.73 22.18
N THR A 536 -7.24 6.29 23.15
CA THR A 536 -7.01 6.01 24.58
C THR A 536 -8.18 5.17 25.10
N MET A 537 -7.90 3.98 25.63
CA MET A 537 -8.91 3.07 26.17
C MET A 537 -8.87 3.10 27.71
N HIS A 538 -9.95 3.51 28.36
CA HIS A 538 -10.09 3.54 29.82
C HIS A 538 -10.80 2.28 30.28
N VAL A 539 -10.18 1.49 31.16
CA VAL A 539 -10.64 0.14 31.52
C VAL A 539 -11.44 0.18 32.82
N HIS A 540 -12.68 -0.29 32.77
CA HIS A 540 -13.60 -0.37 33.89
C HIS A 540 -14.00 -1.82 34.17
N ILE A 541 -14.06 -2.20 35.44
CA ILE A 541 -14.56 -3.51 35.88
C ILE A 541 -15.99 -3.39 36.41
N PHE A 542 -16.82 -4.35 36.02
CA PHE A 542 -18.18 -4.54 36.52
C PHE A 542 -18.40 -5.99 36.96
N ASN A 543 -19.05 -6.18 38.10
CA ASN A 543 -19.51 -7.49 38.56
C ASN A 543 -21.04 -7.55 38.49
N LEU A 544 -21.55 -8.68 38.03
CA LEU A 544 -22.96 -9.04 38.09
C LEU A 544 -23.18 -10.04 39.23
N GLU A 545 -24.14 -9.72 40.10
CA GLU A 545 -24.61 -10.69 41.10
C GLU A 545 -25.56 -11.68 40.41
N GLN A 546 -25.25 -12.97 40.51
CA GLN A 546 -25.79 -14.02 39.66
C GLN A 546 -27.28 -14.30 39.98
N HIS A 547 -28.18 -13.88 39.08
CA HIS A 547 -29.59 -14.27 39.09
C HIS A 547 -30.09 -14.44 37.65
N GLY A 548 -30.04 -15.66 37.11
CA GLY A 548 -30.68 -15.99 35.83
C GLY A 548 -29.81 -16.75 34.82
N ASP A 549 -30.47 -17.29 33.80
CA ASP A 549 -29.82 -17.87 32.62
C ASP A 549 -29.38 -16.73 31.68
N LEU A 550 -28.11 -16.35 31.78
CA LEU A 550 -27.50 -15.27 31.00
C LEU A 550 -27.04 -15.72 29.61
N SER A 551 -27.54 -16.86 29.11
CA SER A 551 -27.28 -17.32 27.75
C SER A 551 -27.59 -16.19 26.75
N PRO A 552 -26.60 -15.75 25.94
CA PRO A 552 -26.80 -14.67 24.98
C PRO A 552 -27.95 -15.01 24.03
N LEU A 553 -28.85 -14.05 23.78
CA LEU A 553 -29.89 -14.24 22.77
C LEU A 553 -29.25 -14.53 21.40
N PRO A 554 -29.76 -15.48 20.60
CA PRO A 554 -29.14 -15.97 19.35
C PRO A 554 -28.92 -14.93 18.23
N LYS A 555 -29.25 -13.65 18.46
CA LYS A 555 -29.11 -12.55 17.50
C LYS A 555 -27.90 -11.64 17.73
N GLU A 556 -27.14 -11.81 18.81
CA GLU A 556 -25.92 -11.03 19.04
C GLU A 556 -24.66 -11.89 18.99
N GLU A 557 -23.62 -11.43 18.29
CA GLU A 557 -22.27 -12.03 18.31
C GLU A 557 -21.56 -11.75 19.65
N SER A 558 -22.22 -12.05 20.76
CA SER A 558 -21.75 -11.85 22.14
C SER A 558 -21.71 -13.22 22.84
N LEU A 559 -20.70 -13.47 23.67
CA LEU A 559 -20.63 -14.70 24.45
C LEU A 559 -19.98 -14.46 25.82
N TRP A 560 -20.34 -15.31 26.78
CA TRP A 560 -19.66 -15.41 28.07
C TRP A 560 -18.49 -16.37 27.92
N ALA A 561 -17.29 -15.91 28.24
CA ALA A 561 -16.07 -16.70 28.14
C ALA A 561 -15.28 -16.63 29.45
N SER A 562 -14.73 -17.77 29.83
CA SER A 562 -13.71 -17.88 30.87
C SER A 562 -12.40 -17.21 30.45
N ASP A 563 -11.52 -16.97 31.41
CA ASP A 563 -10.21 -16.34 31.16
C ASP A 563 -9.38 -17.10 30.12
N LYS A 564 -9.44 -18.43 30.18
CA LYS A 564 -8.74 -19.31 29.24
C LYS A 564 -9.30 -19.18 27.82
N GLU A 565 -10.61 -19.10 27.67
CA GLU A 565 -11.25 -18.91 26.36
C GLU A 565 -10.92 -17.54 25.78
N ILE A 566 -10.92 -16.49 26.62
CA ILE A 566 -10.57 -15.14 26.18
C ILE A 566 -9.10 -15.07 25.71
N ASP A 567 -8.19 -15.80 26.36
CA ASP A 567 -6.79 -15.88 25.91
C ASP A 567 -6.63 -16.57 24.54
N GLN A 568 -7.58 -17.44 24.17
CA GLN A 568 -7.58 -18.10 22.86
C GLN A 568 -8.23 -17.28 21.75
N VAL A 569 -9.14 -16.33 22.05
CA VAL A 569 -9.77 -15.53 20.99
C VAL A 569 -8.85 -14.48 20.38
N THR A 570 -9.12 -14.10 19.13
CA THR A 570 -8.33 -13.09 18.43
C THR A 570 -8.86 -11.68 18.70
N MET A 571 -8.11 -10.92 19.50
CA MET A 571 -8.40 -9.52 19.81
C MET A 571 -7.40 -8.56 19.16
N GLY A 572 -7.77 -7.28 19.06
CA GLY A 572 -6.80 -6.24 18.75
C GLY A 572 -5.73 -6.16 19.84
N THR A 573 -4.47 -5.88 19.49
CA THR A 573 -3.36 -5.84 20.48
C THR A 573 -3.59 -4.83 21.60
N GLY A 574 -4.22 -3.69 21.31
CA GLY A 574 -4.62 -2.74 22.34
C GLY A 574 -5.67 -3.30 23.30
N MET A 575 -6.66 -4.04 22.79
CA MET A 575 -7.69 -4.69 23.60
C MET A 575 -7.12 -5.86 24.43
N ARG A 576 -6.13 -6.60 23.89
CA ARG A 576 -5.39 -7.60 24.66
C ARG A 576 -4.72 -6.99 25.88
N LYS A 577 -4.09 -5.82 25.74
CA LYS A 577 -3.51 -5.09 26.89
C LYS A 577 -4.57 -4.70 27.92
N CYS A 578 -5.76 -4.29 27.48
CA CYS A 578 -6.87 -4.02 28.41
C CYS A 578 -7.27 -5.30 29.17
N TRP A 579 -7.32 -6.44 28.48
CA TRP A 579 -7.61 -7.73 29.11
C TRP A 579 -6.51 -8.17 30.08
N ASP A 580 -5.24 -7.98 29.75
CA ASP A 580 -4.11 -8.29 30.65
C ASP A 580 -4.20 -7.47 31.96
N MET A 581 -4.67 -6.21 31.90
CA MET A 581 -4.95 -5.41 33.10
C MET A 581 -6.10 -5.99 33.93
N VAL A 582 -7.16 -6.47 33.28
CA VAL A 582 -8.32 -7.08 33.96
C VAL A 582 -7.91 -8.36 34.67
N LYS A 583 -7.11 -9.21 34.01
CA LYS A 583 -6.59 -10.45 34.63
C LYS A 583 -5.71 -10.18 35.84
N ALA A 584 -4.79 -9.22 35.74
CA ALA A 584 -3.91 -8.88 36.85
C ALA A 584 -4.67 -8.45 38.12
N ASN A 585 -5.82 -7.78 37.97
CA ASN A 585 -6.68 -7.42 39.10
C ASN A 585 -7.44 -8.63 39.68
N GLY A 586 -7.71 -9.67 38.88
CA GLY A 586 -8.43 -10.87 39.33
C GLY A 586 -7.57 -11.88 40.08
N GLU A 587 -6.24 -11.76 40.01
CA GLU A 587 -5.27 -12.61 40.72
C GLU A 587 -4.91 -12.08 42.13
N GLU A 588 -5.37 -10.86 42.49
CA GLU A 588 -5.14 -10.22 43.80
C GLU A 588 -6.29 -10.41 44.81
N ASP A 589 -7.46 -10.90 44.35
CA ASP A 589 -8.63 -11.29 45.17
C ASP A 589 -8.67 -12.82 45.35
#